data_AF-A0A7I7NN33-F1
#
_entry.id   AF-A0A7I7NN33-F1
#
_cell.length_a   1.000
_cell.length_b   1.000
_cell.length_c   1.000
_cell.angle_alpha   90.00
_cell.angle_beta   90.00
_cell.angle_gamma   90.00
#
_symmetry.space_group_name_H-M   'P 1'
#
loop_
_entity.id
_entity.type
_entity.pdbx_description
1 polymer ?
#
loop_
_entity_poly.entity_id
_entity_poly.type
_entity_poly.pdbx_seq_one_letter_code
_entity_poly.pdbx_strand_id
1 'polypeptide(L)'
;MDRGTLSGAAEIGKALGKVSGKYKVDKHFVTTITDTSFTFARNQAAIDAEAALDGIYVLRTSVDPDTLDAAGVVAGYKNLANIERDFRIIKADDLDLRPIYHRLDQRVRTC
;
A
#
# COMPACT_ATOMS: atom_id res chain seq x y z
N MET A 1 -26.16 -9.97 -24.59
CA MET A 1 -26.07 -9.11 -23.41
C MET A 1 -26.69 -9.88 -22.26
N ASP A 2 -25.88 -10.55 -21.45
CA ASP A 2 -26.40 -11.27 -20.30
C ASP A 2 -26.89 -10.24 -19.26
N ARG A 3 -28.18 -10.29 -18.96
CA ARG A 3 -28.80 -9.41 -17.96
C ARG A 3 -28.46 -9.98 -16.59
N GLY A 4 -27.86 -9.15 -15.73
CA GLY A 4 -27.56 -9.53 -14.35
C GLY A 4 -28.83 -9.85 -13.56
N THR A 5 -28.73 -10.77 -12.61
CA THR A 5 -29.84 -11.22 -11.76
C THR A 5 -30.15 -10.27 -10.59
N LEU A 6 -29.27 -9.30 -10.31
CA LEU A 6 -29.44 -8.30 -9.27
C LEU A 6 -30.24 -7.10 -9.78
N SER A 7 -31.12 -6.57 -8.94
CA SER A 7 -31.93 -5.38 -9.21
C SER A 7 -31.79 -4.37 -8.06
N GLY A 8 -31.92 -3.08 -8.38
CA GLY A 8 -31.74 -1.98 -7.44
C GLY A 8 -30.29 -1.53 -7.31
N ALA A 9 -30.08 -0.20 -7.32
CA ALA A 9 -28.73 0.37 -7.30
C ALA A 9 -27.95 -0.02 -6.04
N ALA A 10 -28.62 -0.18 -4.90
CA ALA A 10 -28.01 -0.57 -3.64
C ALA A 10 -27.42 -1.98 -3.65
N GLU A 11 -28.15 -2.98 -4.16
CA GLU A 11 -27.69 -4.38 -4.17
C GLU A 11 -26.57 -4.59 -5.20
N ILE A 12 -26.68 -3.94 -6.36
CA ILE A 12 -25.62 -3.90 -7.37
C ILE A 12 -24.36 -3.23 -6.79
N GLY A 13 -24.51 -2.10 -6.10
CA GLY A 13 -23.42 -1.39 -5.45
C GLY A 13 -22.68 -2.22 -4.40
N LYS A 14 -23.42 -2.97 -3.57
CA LYS A 14 -22.82 -3.91 -2.59
C LYS A 14 -22.02 -5.02 -3.27
N ALA A 15 -22.56 -5.62 -4.33
CA ALA A 15 -21.88 -6.68 -5.08
C ALA A 15 -20.61 -6.15 -5.75
N LEU A 16 -20.70 -4.98 -6.39
CA LEU A 16 -19.55 -4.30 -6.98
C LEU A 16 -18.48 -3.99 -5.91
N GLY A 17 -18.88 -3.42 -4.77
CA GLY A 17 -17.96 -3.10 -3.68
C GLY A 17 -17.19 -4.32 -3.15
N LYS A 18 -17.84 -5.49 -3.06
CA LYS A 18 -17.16 -6.74 -2.67
C LYS A 18 -16.08 -7.16 -3.68
N VAL A 19 -16.39 -7.10 -4.98
CA VAL A 19 -15.45 -7.49 -6.05
C VAL A 19 -14.31 -6.48 -6.12
N SER A 20 -14.63 -5.19 -6.22
CA SER A 20 -13.64 -4.12 -6.29
C SER A 20 -12.74 -4.10 -5.05
N GLY A 21 -13.30 -4.30 -3.85
CA GLY A 21 -12.54 -4.35 -2.61
C GLY A 21 -11.59 -5.56 -2.51
N LYS A 22 -11.96 -6.71 -3.08
CA LYS A 22 -11.13 -7.92 -3.14
C LYS A 22 -9.93 -7.74 -4.07
N TYR A 23 -10.15 -7.16 -5.25
CA TYR A 23 -9.12 -7.03 -6.29
C TYR A 23 -8.38 -5.69 -6.27
N LYS A 24 -8.88 -4.67 -5.55
CA LYS A 24 -8.30 -3.33 -5.43
C LYS A 24 -8.15 -2.61 -6.78
N VAL A 25 -9.09 -2.84 -7.70
CA VAL A 25 -9.05 -2.34 -9.09
C VAL A 25 -10.12 -1.27 -9.39
N ASP A 26 -10.80 -0.72 -8.38
CA ASP A 26 -11.89 0.26 -8.59
C ASP A 26 -11.45 1.46 -9.45
N LYS A 27 -10.25 1.98 -9.21
CA LYS A 27 -9.64 3.08 -9.98
C LYS A 27 -9.48 2.83 -11.48
N HIS A 28 -9.54 1.57 -11.94
CA HIS A 28 -9.38 1.20 -13.36
C HIS A 28 -10.70 1.08 -14.12
N PHE A 29 -11.85 1.22 -13.46
CA PHE A 29 -13.15 1.03 -14.09
C PHE A 29 -14.07 2.22 -13.86
N VAL A 30 -14.66 2.72 -14.94
CA VAL A 30 -15.81 3.62 -14.88
C VAL A 30 -17.04 2.75 -14.79
N THR A 31 -17.82 2.91 -13.72
CA THR A 31 -19.05 2.14 -13.51
C THR A 31 -20.26 3.05 -13.44
N THR A 32 -21.37 2.61 -14.02
CA THR A 32 -22.66 3.28 -13.94
C THR A 32 -23.67 2.28 -13.43
N ILE A 33 -24.29 2.63 -12.31
CA ILE A 33 -25.32 1.82 -11.66
C ILE A 33 -26.61 2.63 -11.71
N THR A 34 -27.67 2.01 -12.24
CA THR A 34 -29.05 2.47 -12.10
C THR A 34 -29.84 1.41 -11.35
N ASP A 35 -31.11 1.67 -11.05
CA ASP A 35 -31.97 0.67 -10.39
C ASP A 35 -32.23 -0.58 -11.24
N THR A 36 -31.98 -0.52 -12.55
CA THR A 36 -32.29 -1.61 -13.48
C THR A 36 -31.12 -2.04 -14.35
N SER A 37 -30.01 -1.29 -14.35
CA SER A 37 -28.87 -1.57 -15.21
C SER A 37 -27.54 -1.33 -14.51
N PHE A 38 -26.57 -2.17 -14.85
CA PHE A 38 -25.18 -1.98 -14.50
C PHE A 38 -24.35 -1.99 -15.77
N THR A 39 -23.52 -0.97 -15.95
CA THR A 39 -22.54 -0.91 -17.04
C THR A 39 -21.17 -0.56 -16.49
N PHE A 40 -20.13 -1.11 -17.11
CA PHE A 40 -18.76 -0.79 -16.78
C PHE A 40 -17.93 -0.62 -18.05
N ALA A 41 -16.93 0.25 -17.98
CA ALA A 41 -15.92 0.43 -19.00
C ALA A 41 -14.54 0.52 -18.33
N ARG A 42 -13.50 0.05 -19.01
CA ARG A 42 -12.13 0.26 -18.55
C ARG A 42 -11.78 1.73 -18.69
N ASN A 43 -11.25 2.32 -17.62
CA ASN A 43 -10.61 3.63 -17.67
C ASN A 43 -9.19 3.45 -18.20
N GLN A 44 -9.06 3.38 -19.53
CA GLN A 44 -7.77 3.11 -20.17
C GLN A 44 -6.72 4.17 -19.79
N ALA A 45 -7.11 5.44 -19.67
CA ALA A 45 -6.21 6.52 -19.25
C ALA A 45 -5.65 6.31 -17.83
N ALA A 46 -6.47 5.88 -16.88
CA ALA A 46 -5.99 5.57 -15.52
C ALA A 46 -5.11 4.32 -15.49
N ILE A 47 -5.42 3.32 -16.31
CA ILE A 47 -4.60 2.12 -16.46
C ILE A 47 -3.23 2.48 -17.05
N ASP A 48 -3.20 3.28 -18.11
CA ASP A 48 -1.95 3.68 -18.79
C ASP A 48 -1.10 4.61 -17.90
N ALA A 49 -1.73 5.53 -17.17
CA ALA A 49 -1.04 6.41 -16.24
C ALA A 49 -0.42 5.63 -15.08
N GLU A 50 -1.11 4.60 -14.57
CA GLU A 50 -0.56 3.73 -13.53
C GLU A 50 0.54 2.83 -14.09
N ALA A 51 0.35 2.24 -15.27
CA ALA A 51 1.37 1.45 -15.96
C ALA A 51 2.64 2.27 -16.27
N ALA A 52 2.52 3.59 -16.47
CA ALA A 52 3.66 4.49 -16.66
C ALA A 52 4.45 4.76 -15.36
N LEU A 53 3.83 4.57 -14.18
CA LEU A 53 4.45 4.70 -12.87
C LEU A 53 4.92 3.35 -12.30
N ASP A 54 4.29 2.26 -12.73
CA ASP A 54 4.74 0.88 -12.54
C ASP A 54 6.03 0.64 -13.32
N GLY A 55 7.18 1.01 -12.76
CA GLY A 55 8.42 0.67 -13.45
C GLY A 55 9.74 1.09 -12.84
N ILE A 56 9.80 2.06 -11.92
CA ILE A 56 11.11 2.51 -11.43
C ILE A 56 11.14 2.66 -9.91
N TYR A 57 11.63 1.61 -9.25
CA TYR A 57 12.04 1.65 -7.86
C TYR A 57 13.57 1.81 -7.79
N VAL A 58 14.07 3.05 -7.67
CA VAL A 58 15.51 3.31 -7.56
C VAL A 58 15.94 3.20 -6.10
N LEU A 59 16.74 2.19 -5.80
CA LEU A 59 17.43 2.05 -4.53
C LEU A 59 18.86 2.57 -4.68
N ARG A 60 19.17 3.69 -4.02
CA ARG A 60 20.53 4.22 -3.92
C ARG A 60 21.13 3.80 -2.59
N THR A 61 22.30 3.17 -2.62
CA THR A 61 23.08 2.78 -1.44
C THR A 61 24.45 3.43 -1.48
N SER A 62 25.06 3.65 -0.31
CA SER A 62 26.45 4.08 -0.15
C SER A 62 27.41 2.91 0.08
N VAL A 63 26.89 1.68 0.14
CA VAL A 63 27.69 0.46 0.32
C VAL A 63 28.44 0.16 -0.97
N ASP A 64 29.70 -0.26 -0.83
CA ASP A 64 30.55 -0.62 -1.96
C ASP A 64 29.98 -1.83 -2.73
N PRO A 65 29.99 -1.83 -4.07
CA PRO A 65 29.46 -2.93 -4.88
C PRO A 65 30.13 -4.28 -4.64
N ASP A 66 31.41 -4.31 -4.27
CA ASP A 66 32.16 -5.54 -3.96
C ASP A 66 31.78 -6.09 -2.56
N THR A 67 31.14 -5.24 -1.73
CA THR A 67 30.67 -5.60 -0.39
C THR A 67 29.21 -6.04 -0.39
N LEU A 68 28.35 -5.40 -1.18
CA LEU A 68 26.94 -5.75 -1.28
C LEU A 68 26.40 -5.52 -2.70
N ASP A 69 26.03 -6.61 -3.35
CA ASP A 69 25.48 -6.58 -4.70
C ASP A 69 24.05 -6.02 -4.74
N ALA A 70 23.56 -5.73 -5.94
CA ALA A 70 22.24 -5.13 -6.14
C ALA A 70 21.11 -5.97 -5.52
N ALA A 71 21.19 -7.30 -5.57
CA ALA A 71 20.22 -8.20 -4.95
C ALA A 71 20.25 -8.08 -3.41
N GLY A 72 21.45 -8.02 -2.82
CA GLY A 72 21.66 -7.78 -1.41
C GLY A 72 21.15 -6.42 -0.93
N VAL A 73 21.28 -5.37 -1.74
CA VAL A 73 20.73 -4.03 -1.45
C VAL A 73 19.20 -4.07 -1.39
N VAL A 74 18.55 -4.73 -2.35
CA VAL A 74 17.09 -4.89 -2.36
C VAL A 74 16.60 -5.70 -1.16
N ALA A 75 17.30 -6.78 -0.82
CA ALA A 75 16.98 -7.62 0.34
C ALA A 75 17.16 -6.85 1.66
N GLY A 76 18.26 -6.11 1.81
CA GLY A 76 18.52 -5.26 2.97
C GLY A 76 17.46 -4.18 3.15
N TYR A 77 17.07 -3.51 2.07
CA TYR A 77 15.99 -2.51 2.11
C TYR A 77 14.65 -3.12 2.54
N LYS A 78 14.27 -4.28 2.00
CA LYS A 78 13.03 -4.96 2.41
C LYS A 78 13.06 -5.42 3.87
N ASN A 79 14.23 -5.82 4.36
CA ASN A 79 14.41 -6.21 5.76
C ASN A 79 14.37 -5.03 6.74
N LEU A 80 14.48 -3.78 6.27
CA LEU A 80 14.30 -2.60 7.11
C LEU A 80 12.89 -2.55 7.73
N ALA A 81 11.87 -3.04 7.02
CA ALA A 81 10.51 -3.17 7.55
C ALA A 81 10.42 -4.12 8.75
N ASN A 82 11.30 -5.13 8.82
CA ASN A 82 11.38 -6.02 9.99
C ASN A 82 12.03 -5.29 11.17
N ILE A 83 13.07 -4.48 10.92
CA ILE A 83 13.71 -3.65 11.96
C ILE A 83 12.70 -2.65 12.56
N GLU A 84 11.91 -1.98 11.73
CA GLU A 84 10.87 -1.05 12.21
C GLU A 84 9.78 -1.77 13.03
N ARG A 85 9.41 -2.98 12.62
CA ARG A 85 8.48 -3.82 13.37
C ARG A 85 9.07 -4.21 14.73
N ASP A 86 10.33 -4.61 14.78
CA ASP A 86 11.00 -5.01 16.01
C ASP A 86 11.20 -3.81 16.95
N PHE A 87 11.56 -2.64 16.42
CA PHE A 87 11.58 -1.40 17.21
C PHE A 87 10.21 -1.05 17.80
N ARG A 88 9.12 -1.32 17.06
CA ARG A 88 7.76 -1.11 17.58
C ARG A 88 7.45 -2.10 18.71
N ILE A 89 7.80 -3.38 18.54
CA ILE A 89 7.58 -4.43 19.55
C ILE A 89 8.38 -4.14 20.82
N ILE A 90 9.67 -3.81 20.71
CA ILE A 90 10.52 -3.48 21.86
C ILE A 90 9.93 -2.32 22.68
N LYS A 91 9.40 -1.29 22.00
CA LYS A 91 8.83 -0.12 22.66
C LYS A 91 7.46 -0.39 23.27
N ALA A 92 6.62 -1.20 22.61
CA ALA A 92 5.22 -1.38 22.97
C ALA A 92 4.97 -2.60 23.87
N ASP A 93 5.66 -3.72 23.65
CA ASP A 93 5.37 -5.00 24.30
C ASP A 93 6.42 -5.38 25.36
N ASP A 94 7.72 -5.14 25.10
CA ASP A 94 8.81 -5.68 25.95
C ASP A 94 9.29 -4.68 27.01
N LEU A 95 9.41 -3.39 26.66
CA LEU A 95 9.94 -2.35 27.57
C LEU A 95 8.87 -1.42 28.13
N ASP A 96 7.60 -1.59 27.74
CA ASP A 96 6.42 -0.74 28.07
C ASP A 96 6.75 0.76 28.14
N LEU A 97 7.56 1.22 27.17
CA LEU A 97 8.09 2.57 27.15
C LEU A 97 7.04 3.51 26.58
N ARG A 98 6.39 4.25 27.49
CA ARG A 98 5.58 5.40 27.10
C ARG A 98 6.50 6.48 26.48
N PRO A 99 6.02 7.28 25.52
CA PRO A 99 6.82 8.36 24.93
C PRO A 99 7.39 9.31 26.01
N ILE A 100 8.72 9.33 26.17
CA ILE A 100 9.41 10.22 27.12
C ILE A 100 9.87 11.48 26.36
N TYR A 101 9.15 12.58 26.58
CA TYR A 101 9.48 13.87 25.97
C TYR A 101 10.57 14.57 26.78
N HIS A 102 11.80 14.56 26.25
CA HIS A 102 12.92 15.31 26.81
C HIS A 102 12.82 16.77 26.36
N ARG A 103 12.87 17.70 27.32
CA ARG A 103 12.80 19.16 27.05
C ARG A 103 14.16 19.87 27.11
N LEU A 104 15.22 19.16 27.50
CA LEU A 104 16.57 19.68 27.64
C LEU A 104 17.54 18.80 26.84
N ASP A 105 18.20 19.39 25.84
CA ASP A 105 19.08 18.70 24.90
C ASP A 105 20.19 17.88 25.57
N GLN A 106 20.69 18.34 26.72
CA GLN A 106 21.79 17.69 27.44
C GLN A 106 21.44 16.25 27.88
N ARG A 107 20.15 15.94 28.09
CA ARG A 107 19.71 14.60 28.51
C ARG A 107 19.57 13.59 27.37
N VAL A 108 19.57 14.06 26.12
CA VAL A 108 19.48 13.20 24.93
C VAL A 108 20.86 12.65 24.54
N ARG A 109 21.94 13.37 24.88
CA ARG A 109 23.30 13.07 24.41
C ARG A 109 24.08 12.08 25.28
N THR A 110 23.59 11.74 26.46
CA THR A 110 24.26 10.88 27.45
C THR A 110 23.64 9.50 27.62
N CYS A 111 22.60 9.18 26.84
CA CYS A 111 21.97 7.86 26.80
C CYS A 111 22.51 7.03 25.63
#